data_AF-A0A174E6B6-F1
#
_entry.id   AF-A0A174E6B6-F1
#
_cell.length_a   1.000
_cell.length_b   1.000
_cell.length_c   1.000
_cell.angle_alpha   90.00
_cell.angle_beta   90.00
_cell.angle_gamma   90.00
#
_symmetry.space_group_name_H-M   'P 1'
#
loop_
_entity.id
_entity.type
_entity.pdbx_description
1 polymer ?
#
loop_
_entity_poly.entity_id
_entity_poly.type
_entity_poly.pdbx_seq_one_letter_code
_entity_poly.pdbx_strand_id
1 'polypeptide(L)'
;MKSTFEKMGGTYTLGADGIYYPNLVSTDEEPHYGKYGMLRKTYLKEHRPAMYSLYMLEDRLTEHLNAVDDETQEKMDILVSQMMEKQGITEELKARDQMEWVRAVNNVRNAAEEIVLKELIYR
;
A
#
# COMPACT_ATOMS: atom_id res chain seq x y z
N MET A 1 2.25 9.68 -42.29
CA MET A 1 2.49 8.40 -41.56
C MET A 1 2.48 8.74 -40.09
N LYS A 2 1.66 8.10 -39.25
CA LYS A 2 1.61 8.38 -37.81
C LYS A 2 2.87 7.83 -37.11
N SER A 3 3.43 8.58 -36.17
CA SER A 3 4.58 8.16 -35.36
C SER A 3 4.19 7.01 -34.42
N THR A 4 5.19 6.28 -33.89
CA THR A 4 4.94 5.22 -32.90
C THR A 4 4.26 5.77 -31.64
N PHE A 5 4.59 7.00 -31.23
CA PHE A 5 3.97 7.66 -30.08
C PHE A 5 2.49 7.97 -30.32
N GLU A 6 2.14 8.46 -31.52
CA GLU A 6 0.72 8.70 -31.88
C GLU A 6 -0.09 7.40 -31.99
N LYS A 7 0.56 6.29 -32.38
CA LYS A 7 -0.09 4.96 -32.39
C LYS A 7 -0.36 4.43 -30.98
N MET A 8 0.43 4.84 -29.98
CA MET A 8 0.21 4.52 -28.56
C MET A 8 -0.72 5.51 -27.84
N GLY A 9 -1.38 6.42 -28.58
CA GLY A 9 -2.32 7.39 -28.02
C GLY A 9 -1.70 8.70 -27.54
N GLY A 10 -0.38 8.88 -27.70
CA GLY A 10 0.30 10.13 -27.43
C GLY A 10 -0.08 11.24 -28.40
N THR A 11 -0.03 12.50 -27.97
CA THR A 11 -0.32 13.66 -28.81
C THR A 11 0.85 14.65 -28.80
N TYR A 12 0.95 15.52 -29.80
CA TYR A 12 1.99 16.55 -29.87
C TYR A 12 1.37 17.95 -29.84
N THR A 13 2.11 18.91 -29.28
CA THR A 13 1.80 20.34 -29.35
C THR A 13 2.88 21.04 -30.17
N LEU A 14 2.48 21.90 -31.10
CA LEU A 14 3.40 22.70 -31.90
C LEU A 14 3.91 23.89 -31.07
N GLY A 15 5.21 23.93 -30.83
CA GLY A 15 5.88 25.05 -30.19
C GLY A 15 5.98 26.27 -31.09
N ALA A 16 6.16 27.44 -30.48
CA ALA A 16 6.34 28.71 -31.20
C ALA A 16 7.62 28.78 -32.06
N ASP A 17 8.55 27.86 -31.80
CA ASP A 17 9.77 27.60 -32.57
C ASP A 17 9.54 26.70 -33.80
N GLY A 18 8.31 26.25 -34.03
CA GLY A 18 7.96 25.35 -35.13
C GLY A 18 8.29 23.88 -34.88
N ILE A 19 8.67 23.50 -33.66
CA ILE A 19 9.00 22.13 -33.27
C ILE A 19 7.81 21.47 -32.58
N TYR A 20 7.53 20.20 -32.89
CA TYR A 20 6.49 19.42 -32.21
C TYR A 20 7.02 18.80 -30.92
N TYR A 21 6.40 19.14 -29.79
CA TYR A 21 6.71 18.61 -28.47
C TYR A 21 5.69 17.54 -28.05
N PRO A 22 6.11 16.37 -27.55
CA PRO A 22 5.18 15.35 -27.07
C PRO A 22 4.45 15.83 -25.80
N ASN A 23 3.14 15.66 -25.78
CA ASN A 23 2.32 15.86 -24.60
C ASN A 23 2.46 14.63 -23.70
N LEU A 24 3.28 14.76 -22.65
CA LEU A 24 3.49 13.71 -21.66
C LEU A 24 2.38 13.80 -20.62
N VAL A 25 1.69 12.68 -20.39
CA VAL A 25 0.71 12.52 -19.32
C VAL A 25 1.25 11.44 -18.39
N SER A 26 1.30 11.74 -17.10
CA SER A 26 1.65 10.75 -16.08
C SER A 26 0.49 9.76 -15.95
N THR A 27 0.80 8.47 -16.06
CA THR A 27 -0.14 7.37 -15.79
C THR A 27 -0.02 6.86 -14.36
N ASP A 28 0.90 7.45 -13.60
CA ASP A 28 1.26 7.06 -12.26
C ASP A 28 0.04 7.18 -11.34
N GLU A 29 -0.23 6.14 -10.58
CA GLU A 29 -1.24 6.17 -9.54
C GLU A 29 -0.83 7.13 -8.41
N GLU A 30 -1.79 7.86 -7.86
CA GLU A 30 -1.50 8.77 -6.76
C GLU A 30 -1.19 7.98 -5.47
N PRO A 31 -0.07 8.25 -4.80
CA PRO A 31 0.32 7.50 -3.61
C PRO A 31 -0.61 7.82 -2.43
N HIS A 32 -1.32 6.79 -1.94
CA HIS A 32 -2.12 6.86 -0.71
C HIS A 32 -1.70 5.83 0.34
N TYR A 33 -0.71 4.99 0.05
CA TYR A 33 -0.19 4.00 0.99
C TYR A 33 0.33 4.64 2.29
N GLY A 34 -0.08 4.06 3.42
CA GLY A 34 0.32 4.51 4.76
C GLY A 34 1.51 3.75 5.34
N LYS A 35 1.36 3.34 6.60
CA LYS A 35 2.41 2.67 7.39
C LYS A 35 2.91 1.41 6.70
N TYR A 36 2.02 0.55 6.24
CA TYR A 36 2.36 -0.79 5.75
C TYR A 36 2.99 -0.73 4.37
N GLY A 37 2.52 0.15 3.48
CA GLY A 37 3.17 0.40 2.20
C GLY A 37 4.58 0.97 2.39
N MET A 38 4.81 1.86 3.35
CA MET A 38 6.16 2.34 3.66
C MET A 38 7.08 1.23 4.19
N LEU A 39 6.56 0.31 5.02
CA LEU A 39 7.31 -0.88 5.45
C LEU A 39 7.64 -1.79 4.26
N ARG A 40 6.68 -2.06 3.38
CA ARG A 40 6.89 -2.88 2.17
C ARG A 40 7.93 -2.25 1.25
N LYS A 41 7.86 -0.94 1.04
CA LYS A 41 8.84 -0.17 0.25
C LYS A 41 10.25 -0.32 0.81
N THR A 42 10.41 -0.20 2.12
CA THR A 42 11.70 -0.34 2.81
C THR A 42 12.23 -1.77 2.65
N TYR A 43 11.38 -2.76 2.89
CA TYR A 43 11.74 -4.17 2.70
C TYR A 43 12.15 -4.49 1.27
N LEU A 44 11.41 -3.99 0.26
CA LEU A 44 11.74 -4.18 -1.13
C LEU A 44 13.11 -3.57 -1.48
N LYS A 45 13.42 -2.38 -0.98
CA LYS A 45 14.72 -1.74 -1.19
C LYS A 45 15.87 -2.52 -0.57
N GLU A 46 15.72 -2.93 0.69
CA GLU A 46 16.82 -3.51 1.47
C GLU A 46 17.03 -5.00 1.20
N HIS A 47 15.93 -5.75 1.01
CA HIS A 47 15.98 -7.21 0.93
C HIS A 47 15.63 -7.76 -0.46
N ARG A 48 14.95 -6.98 -1.32
CA ARG A 48 14.52 -7.41 -2.68
C ARG A 48 14.82 -6.35 -3.76
N PRO A 49 16.07 -5.85 -3.87
CA PRO A 49 16.38 -4.70 -4.73
C PRO A 49 16.03 -4.93 -6.20
N ALA A 50 16.14 -6.16 -6.71
CA ALA A 50 15.74 -6.49 -8.08
C ALA A 50 14.24 -6.26 -8.34
N MET A 51 13.37 -6.64 -7.39
CA MET A 51 11.93 -6.41 -7.48
C MET A 51 11.60 -4.92 -7.34
N TYR A 52 12.27 -4.23 -6.43
CA TYR A 52 12.12 -2.78 -6.28
C TYR A 52 12.45 -2.04 -7.58
N SER A 53 13.59 -2.37 -8.21
CA SER A 53 13.99 -1.79 -9.49
C SER A 53 13.01 -2.14 -10.61
N LEU A 54 12.49 -3.38 -10.65
CA LEU A 54 11.49 -3.78 -11.64
C LEU A 54 10.21 -2.93 -11.52
N TYR A 55 9.64 -2.82 -10.31
CA TYR A 55 8.43 -2.02 -10.10
C TYR A 55 8.63 -0.53 -10.39
N MET A 56 9.82 0.01 -10.10
CA MET A 56 10.18 1.38 -10.48
C MET A 56 10.24 1.58 -11.99
N LEU A 57 10.83 0.61 -12.72
CA LEU A 57 10.98 0.68 -14.18
C LEU A 57 9.65 0.48 -14.92
N GLU A 58 8.76 -0.34 -14.36
CA GLU A 58 7.42 -0.58 -14.89
C GLU A 58 6.40 0.50 -14.48
N ASP A 59 6.81 1.49 -13.67
CA ASP A 59 5.93 2.52 -13.11
C ASP A 59 4.77 1.95 -12.25
N ARG A 60 4.99 0.78 -11.65
CA ARG A 60 4.00 0.04 -10.86
C ARG A 60 4.31 0.02 -9.37
N LEU A 61 5.34 0.75 -8.95
CA LEU A 61 5.72 0.77 -7.54
C LEU A 61 4.60 1.36 -6.69
N THR A 62 4.03 2.50 -7.09
CA THR A 62 2.99 3.16 -6.30
C THR A 62 1.73 2.30 -6.20
N GLU A 63 1.23 1.78 -7.33
CA GLU A 63 0.13 0.82 -7.39
C GLU A 63 0.37 -0.38 -6.44
N HIS A 64 1.56 -0.98 -6.50
CA HIS A 64 1.89 -2.12 -5.64
C HIS A 64 1.86 -1.76 -4.15
N LEU A 65 2.40 -0.59 -3.78
CA LEU A 65 2.45 -0.16 -2.38
C LEU A 65 1.06 0.21 -1.85
N ASN A 66 0.21 0.85 -2.68
CA ASN A 66 -1.20 1.11 -2.39
C ASN A 66 -1.93 -0.20 -2.12
N ALA A 67 -1.86 -1.15 -3.05
CA ALA A 67 -2.53 -2.44 -2.93
C ALA A 67 -2.08 -3.24 -1.69
N VAL A 68 -0.79 -3.27 -1.39
CA VAL A 68 -0.28 -3.97 -0.19
C VAL A 68 -0.73 -3.28 1.09
N ASP A 69 -0.77 -1.95 1.14
CA ASP A 69 -1.23 -1.22 2.32
C ASP A 69 -2.72 -1.48 2.57
N ASP A 70 -3.56 -1.39 1.52
CA ASP A 70 -5.00 -1.64 1.60
C ASP A 70 -5.30 -3.08 2.04
N GLU A 71 -4.66 -4.08 1.41
CA GLU A 71 -4.81 -5.49 1.77
C GLU A 71 -4.39 -5.73 3.23
N THR A 72 -3.33 -5.06 3.68
CA THR A 72 -2.83 -5.20 5.05
C THR A 72 -3.81 -4.58 6.06
N GLN A 73 -4.39 -3.42 5.75
CA GLN A 73 -5.39 -2.77 6.61
C GLN A 73 -6.66 -3.62 6.71
N GLU A 74 -7.19 -4.11 5.59
CA GLU A 74 -8.38 -4.98 5.57
C GLU A 74 -8.15 -6.24 6.41
N LYS A 75 -6.99 -6.89 6.23
CA LYS A 75 -6.66 -8.09 6.98
C LYS A 75 -6.45 -7.84 8.46
N MET A 76 -5.86 -6.69 8.81
CA MET A 76 -5.70 -6.26 10.20
C MET A 76 -7.06 -6.12 10.89
N ASP A 77 -8.02 -5.46 10.25
CA ASP A 77 -9.37 -5.27 10.80
C ASP A 77 -10.07 -6.62 11.02
N ILE A 78 -10.00 -7.51 10.03
CA ILE A 78 -10.57 -8.86 10.13
C ILE A 78 -9.96 -9.63 11.30
N LEU A 79 -8.62 -9.66 11.41
CA LEU A 79 -7.91 -10.41 12.46
C LEU A 79 -8.22 -9.84 13.85
N VAL A 80 -8.21 -8.52 14.00
CA VAL A 80 -8.51 -7.86 15.27
C VAL A 80 -9.93 -8.19 15.70
N SER A 81 -10.93 -8.05 14.82
CA SER A 81 -12.32 -8.39 15.14
C SER A 81 -12.49 -9.85 15.56
N GLN A 82 -11.91 -10.79 14.81
CA GLN A 82 -11.99 -12.22 15.13
C GLN A 82 -11.32 -12.57 16.46
N MET A 83 -10.16 -11.98 16.74
CA MET A 83 -9.44 -12.19 17.99
C MET A 83 -10.15 -11.58 19.19
N MET A 84 -10.75 -10.39 19.03
CA MET A 84 -11.55 -9.75 20.08
C MET A 84 -12.78 -10.59 20.43
N GLU A 85 -13.50 -11.11 19.42
CA GLU A 85 -14.64 -12.01 19.62
C GLU A 85 -14.22 -13.28 20.37
N LYS A 86 -13.14 -13.92 19.91
CA LYS A 86 -12.62 -15.15 20.50
C LYS A 86 -12.16 -14.97 21.96
N GLN A 87 -11.63 -13.81 22.30
CA GLN A 87 -11.14 -13.49 23.65
C GLN A 87 -12.23 -12.87 24.55
N GLY A 88 -13.45 -12.64 24.03
CA GLY A 88 -14.54 -12.02 24.79
C GLY A 88 -14.23 -10.57 25.19
N ILE A 89 -13.46 -9.85 24.38
CA ILE A 89 -13.14 -8.44 24.62
C ILE A 89 -14.31 -7.60 24.12
N THR A 90 -15.21 -7.23 25.05
CA THR A 90 -16.45 -6.54 24.72
C THR A 90 -16.52 -5.12 25.31
N GLU A 91 -17.52 -4.34 24.91
CA GLU A 91 -17.76 -3.01 25.49
C GLU A 91 -18.21 -3.10 26.97
N GLU A 92 -18.77 -4.23 27.42
CA GLU A 92 -19.04 -4.46 28.85
C GLU A 92 -17.74 -4.54 29.66
N LEU A 93 -16.69 -5.17 29.11
CA LEU A 93 -15.36 -5.17 29.73
C LEU A 93 -14.83 -3.75 29.83
N LYS A 94 -14.99 -2.93 28.78
CA LYS A 94 -14.56 -1.53 28.75
C LYS A 94 -15.28 -0.66 29.79
N ALA A 95 -16.57 -0.90 30.00
CA ALA A 95 -17.37 -0.20 31.01
C ALA A 95 -16.98 -0.59 32.44
N ARG A 96 -16.60 -1.85 32.65
CA ARG A 96 -16.16 -2.37 33.96
C ARG A 96 -14.72 -1.99 34.30
N ASP A 97 -13.82 -2.14 33.35
CA ASP A 97 -12.39 -1.89 33.48
C ASP A 97 -11.80 -1.45 32.14
N GLN A 98 -11.76 -0.13 31.94
CA GLN A 98 -11.25 0.48 30.71
C GLN A 98 -9.76 0.17 30.50
N MET A 99 -8.95 0.10 31.56
CA MET A 99 -7.51 -0.13 31.43
C MET A 99 -7.22 -1.56 31.01
N GLU A 100 -7.95 -2.53 31.56
CA GLU A 100 -7.84 -3.91 31.12
C GLU A 100 -8.34 -4.10 29.69
N TRP A 101 -9.43 -3.42 29.30
CA TRP A 101 -9.88 -3.42 27.91
C TRP A 101 -8.81 -2.88 26.95
N VAL A 102 -8.18 -1.74 27.27
CA VAL A 102 -7.10 -1.16 26.45
C VAL A 102 -5.92 -2.13 26.36
N ARG A 103 -5.53 -2.77 27.48
CA ARG A 103 -4.46 -3.77 27.50
C ARG A 103 -4.81 -4.96 26.59
N ALA A 104 -6.01 -5.50 26.70
CA ALA A 104 -6.46 -6.65 25.92
C ALA A 104 -6.51 -6.32 24.42
N VAL A 105 -7.10 -5.17 24.04
CA VAL A 105 -7.15 -4.73 22.64
C VAL A 105 -5.75 -4.48 22.06
N ASN A 106 -4.84 -3.89 22.83
CA ASN A 106 -3.47 -3.68 22.38
C ASN A 106 -2.73 -5.01 22.15
N ASN A 107 -2.93 -6.00 23.03
CA ASN A 107 -2.36 -7.33 22.84
C ASN A 107 -2.89 -8.00 21.56
N VAL A 108 -4.20 -7.89 21.31
CA VAL A 108 -4.81 -8.39 20.07
C VAL A 108 -4.25 -7.70 18.84
N ARG A 109 -4.17 -6.36 18.86
CA ARG A 109 -3.60 -5.59 17.75
C ARG A 109 -2.15 -5.98 17.48
N ASN A 110 -1.32 -6.11 18.51
CA ASN A 110 0.07 -6.53 18.34
C ASN A 110 0.18 -7.93 17.72
N ALA A 111 -0.64 -8.87 18.18
CA ALA A 111 -0.66 -10.22 17.63
C ALA A 111 -1.13 -10.25 16.16
N ALA A 112 -2.16 -9.49 15.83
CA ALA A 112 -2.65 -9.34 14.45
C ALA A 112 -1.59 -8.68 13.55
N GLU A 113 -0.91 -7.65 14.06
CA GLU A 113 0.15 -6.93 13.35
C GLU A 113 1.33 -7.86 13.01
N GLU A 114 1.78 -8.69 13.94
CA GLU A 114 2.84 -9.67 13.69
C GLU A 114 2.49 -10.64 12.54
N ILE A 115 1.23 -11.07 12.47
CA ILE A 115 0.74 -11.96 11.40
C ILE A 115 0.80 -11.25 10.05
N VAL A 116 0.22 -10.06 9.94
CA VAL A 116 0.15 -9.35 8.64
C VAL A 116 1.51 -8.91 8.15
N LEU A 117 2.41 -8.48 9.05
CA LEU A 117 3.78 -8.12 8.68
C LEU A 117 4.52 -9.30 8.05
N LYS A 118 4.37 -10.49 8.63
CA LYS A 118 5.03 -11.70 8.13
C LYS A 118 4.44 -12.18 6.80
N GLU A 119 3.13 -12.09 6.63
CA GLU A 119 2.44 -12.66 5.48
C GLU A 119 2.45 -11.75 4.24
N LEU A 120 2.34 -10.43 4.44
CA LEU A 120 2.16 -9.46 3.35
C LEU A 120 3.39 -8.56 3.14
N ILE A 121 4.05 -8.15 4.23
CA ILE A 121 5.10 -7.12 4.14
C ILE A 121 6.50 -7.72 3.92
N TYR A 122 6.87 -8.75 4.67
CA TYR A 122 8.24 -9.29 4.69
C TYR A 122 8.46 -10.57 3.88
N ARG A 123 7.61 -10.82 2.90
CA ARG A 123 7.73 -11.93 1.94
C ARG A 123 8.64 -11.59 0.75
#